data_AF-A0A533SIE1-F1
#
_entry.id   AF-A0A533SIE1-F1
#
_cell.length_a   1.000
_cell.length_b   1.000
_cell.length_c   1.000
_cell.angle_alpha   90.00
_cell.angle_beta   90.00
_cell.angle_gamma   90.00
#
_symmetry.space_group_name_H-M   'P 1'
#
loop_
_entity.id
_entity.type
_entity.pdbx_description
1 polymer ?
#
loop_
_entity_poly.entity_id
_entity_poly.type
_entity_poly.pdbx_seq_one_letter_code
_entity_poly.pdbx_strand_id
1 'polypeptide(L)'
;MTTKILLNEDQIPKQWYNIIPDMPGPLEPVINPRTLQPVTPDDLLPIFPMSLIEQEVSQQRWIDIPDEVRDIYRLWRPSPLYRARRLEQALGTPARIYYKHEGVSPAGSHKPNSAIPQAWYNKQAGIRRLATETGAGQWGSSLALACSFFGLECTVYMVKVSYSQKPYRKSMMQLWGAQVIPSPSEFTNAGRSILAHDPDNLGSLGIAISEAVEDAATHDDTNYALGSVLNHVCLHQTVIG
;
A
#
# COMPACT_ATOMS: atom_id res chain seq x y z
N MET A 1 -16.74 7.07 -32.46
CA MET A 1 -17.22 6.87 -31.07
C MET A 1 -16.01 6.80 -30.14
N THR A 2 -16.03 7.56 -29.05
CA THR A 2 -14.91 7.62 -28.10
C THR A 2 -14.79 6.32 -27.29
N THR A 3 -13.58 5.76 -27.21
CA THR A 3 -13.26 4.54 -26.43
C THR A 3 -12.56 4.87 -25.11
N LYS A 4 -11.80 5.98 -25.08
CA LYS A 4 -11.02 6.44 -23.93
C LYS A 4 -11.58 7.76 -23.43
N ILE A 5 -11.92 7.82 -22.15
CA ILE A 5 -12.38 9.01 -21.45
C ILE A 5 -11.22 9.47 -20.57
N LEU A 6 -10.75 10.69 -20.84
CA LEU A 6 -9.65 11.33 -20.12
C LEU A 6 -10.22 12.45 -19.26
N LEU A 7 -9.63 12.62 -18.08
CA LEU A 7 -9.77 13.81 -17.26
C LEU A 7 -8.42 14.54 -17.26
N ASN A 8 -8.46 15.85 -17.17
CA ASN A 8 -7.27 16.68 -17.08
C ASN A 8 -6.66 16.64 -15.66
N GLU A 9 -5.39 17.00 -15.53
CA GLU A 9 -4.67 16.99 -14.24
C GLU A 9 -5.24 17.97 -13.19
N ASP A 10 -5.87 19.07 -13.64
CA ASP A 10 -6.58 20.00 -12.76
C ASP A 10 -7.86 19.40 -12.15
N GLN A 11 -8.32 18.26 -12.68
CA GLN A 11 -9.48 17.51 -12.19
C GLN A 11 -9.10 16.39 -11.21
N ILE A 12 -7.83 16.26 -10.82
CA ILE A 12 -7.46 15.34 -9.72
C ILE A 12 -8.19 15.81 -8.44
N PRO A 13 -8.91 14.91 -7.73
CA PRO A 13 -9.57 15.25 -6.48
C PRO A 13 -8.67 15.99 -5.50
N LYS A 14 -9.26 16.89 -4.72
CA LYS A 14 -8.57 17.61 -3.64
C LYS A 14 -8.67 16.90 -2.30
N GLN A 15 -9.61 15.97 -2.17
CA GLN A 15 -9.94 15.28 -0.94
C GLN A 15 -10.14 13.79 -1.21
N TRP A 16 -9.75 12.95 -0.26
CA TRP A 16 -10.17 11.57 -0.16
C TRP A 16 -11.55 11.48 0.51
N TYR A 17 -12.28 10.43 0.18
CA TYR A 17 -13.61 10.14 0.72
C TYR A 17 -13.50 9.02 1.75
N ASN A 18 -14.00 9.28 2.96
CA ASN A 18 -14.11 8.29 4.01
C ASN A 18 -15.54 7.75 4.05
N ILE A 19 -15.71 6.45 3.83
CA ILE A 19 -17.02 5.80 3.84
C ILE A 19 -17.56 5.54 5.25
N ILE A 20 -16.69 5.49 6.27
CA ILE A 20 -17.05 5.15 7.66
C ILE A 20 -18.26 5.94 8.19
N PRO A 21 -18.33 7.28 8.08
CA PRO A 21 -19.47 8.05 8.58
C PRO A 21 -20.79 7.80 7.84
N ASP A 22 -20.75 7.13 6.69
CA ASP A 22 -21.91 6.83 5.85
C ASP A 22 -22.26 5.33 5.85
N MET A 23 -21.59 4.52 6.67
CA MET A 23 -21.94 3.11 6.86
C MET A 23 -23.26 2.96 7.64
N PRO A 24 -24.05 1.90 7.36
CA PRO A 24 -25.34 1.69 8.02
C PRO A 24 -25.24 1.37 9.52
N GLY A 25 -24.04 1.07 10.02
CA GLY A 25 -23.76 0.79 11.42
C GLY A 25 -22.28 1.03 11.75
N PRO A 26 -21.90 1.02 13.03
CA PRO A 26 -20.51 1.21 13.44
C PRO A 26 -19.63 0.06 12.91
N LEU A 27 -18.37 0.37 12.65
CA LEU A 27 -17.37 -0.67 12.41
C LEU A 27 -17.08 -1.41 13.71
N GLU A 28 -16.96 -2.73 13.61
CA GLU A 28 -16.46 -3.54 14.71
C GLU A 28 -15.01 -3.15 15.02
N PRO A 29 -14.63 -2.98 16.30
CA PRO A 29 -13.28 -2.61 16.65
C PRO A 29 -12.32 -3.75 16.33
N VAL A 30 -11.09 -3.38 15.94
CA VAL A 30 -9.99 -4.35 15.87
C VAL A 30 -9.65 -4.76 17.30
N ILE A 31 -9.55 -6.07 17.56
CA ILE A 31 -9.25 -6.62 18.88
C ILE A 31 -7.76 -6.94 18.99
N ASN A 32 -7.12 -6.44 20.05
CA ASN A 32 -5.76 -6.78 20.39
C ASN A 32 -5.72 -8.25 20.88
N PRO A 33 -4.96 -9.14 20.22
CA PRO A 33 -4.98 -10.58 20.53
C PRO A 33 -4.35 -10.93 21.88
N ARG A 34 -3.57 -10.02 22.50
CA ARG A 34 -2.95 -10.24 23.81
C ARG A 34 -3.88 -9.83 24.95
N THR A 35 -4.55 -8.68 24.81
CA THR A 35 -5.41 -8.12 25.87
C THR A 35 -6.87 -8.51 25.69
N LEU A 36 -7.26 -8.97 24.50
CA LEU A 36 -8.65 -9.21 24.09
C LEU A 36 -9.55 -7.98 24.23
N GLN A 37 -8.95 -6.78 24.18
CA GLN A 37 -9.64 -5.49 24.20
C GLN A 37 -9.49 -4.79 22.85
N PRO A 38 -10.33 -3.78 22.53
CA PRO A 38 -10.13 -2.94 21.36
C PRO A 38 -8.72 -2.34 21.29
N VAL A 39 -8.15 -2.33 20.08
CA VAL A 39 -6.86 -1.70 19.79
C VAL A 39 -6.94 -0.20 20.06
N THR A 40 -5.94 0.31 20.78
CA THR A 40 -5.76 1.73 21.08
C THR A 40 -4.72 2.36 20.15
N PRO A 41 -4.66 3.70 20.03
CA PRO A 41 -3.58 4.37 19.31
C PRO A 41 -2.18 3.94 19.78
N ASP A 42 -1.99 3.75 21.08
CA ASP A 42 -0.70 3.35 21.66
C ASP A 42 -0.24 1.97 21.20
N ASP A 43 -1.18 1.06 20.88
CA ASP A 43 -0.85 -0.25 20.31
C ASP A 43 -0.31 -0.16 18.87
N LEU A 44 -0.60 0.95 18.16
CA LEU A 44 -0.24 1.18 16.75
C LEU A 44 0.98 2.09 16.58
N LEU A 45 1.27 2.94 17.57
CA LEU A 45 2.43 3.85 17.59
C LEU A 45 3.79 3.19 17.29
N PRO A 46 4.06 1.93 17.67
CA PRO A 46 5.33 1.29 17.36
C PRO A 46 5.59 1.08 15.86
N ILE A 47 4.56 1.17 15.01
CA ILE A 47 4.67 0.84 13.59
C ILE A 47 4.05 1.85 12.64
N PHE A 48 3.25 2.80 13.15
CA PHE A 48 2.60 3.84 12.35
C PHE A 48 2.79 5.24 12.95
N PRO A 49 2.93 6.29 12.12
CA PRO A 49 2.91 7.66 12.58
C PRO A 49 1.49 8.07 12.99
N MET A 50 1.37 8.98 13.96
CA MET A 50 0.08 9.43 14.50
C MET A 50 -0.89 9.90 13.41
N SER A 51 -0.41 10.58 12.36
CA SER A 51 -1.23 11.06 11.27
C SER A 51 -1.95 9.95 10.47
N LEU A 52 -1.35 8.75 10.37
CA LEU A 52 -2.02 7.60 9.75
C LEU A 52 -2.98 6.91 10.74
N ILE A 53 -2.64 6.88 12.03
CA ILE A 53 -3.51 6.35 13.08
C ILE A 53 -4.79 7.19 13.19
N GLU A 54 -4.68 8.52 13.13
CA GLU A 54 -5.83 9.43 13.13
C GLU A 54 -6.77 9.17 11.95
N GLN A 55 -6.23 8.86 10.76
CA GLN A 55 -7.04 8.50 9.61
C GLN A 55 -7.75 7.15 9.79
N GLU A 56 -7.11 6.20 10.48
CA GLU A 56 -7.66 4.87 10.72
C GLU A 56 -8.96 4.91 11.52
N VAL A 57 -9.07 5.87 12.44
CA VAL A 57 -10.23 6.05 13.34
C VAL A 57 -11.10 7.26 12.98
N SER A 58 -10.78 7.97 11.90
CA SER A 58 -11.43 9.22 11.54
C SER A 58 -12.92 9.04 11.23
N GLN A 59 -13.73 9.97 11.74
CA GLN A 59 -15.15 10.12 11.40
C GLN A 59 -15.40 11.27 10.41
N GLN A 60 -14.35 11.93 9.92
CA GLN A 60 -14.47 12.96 8.90
C GLN A 60 -14.76 12.31 7.55
N ARG A 61 -15.83 12.77 6.87
CA ARG A 61 -16.23 12.27 5.54
C ARG A 61 -15.23 12.62 4.44
N TRP A 62 -14.57 13.77 4.55
CA TRP A 62 -13.62 14.25 3.56
C TRP A 62 -12.31 14.60 4.27
N ILE A 63 -11.21 14.11 3.72
CA ILE A 63 -9.86 14.36 4.23
C ILE A 63 -9.04 14.95 3.09
N ASP A 64 -8.45 16.13 3.31
CA ASP A 64 -7.67 16.82 2.28
C ASP A 64 -6.45 15.99 1.86
N ILE A 65 -6.20 15.93 0.56
CA ILE A 65 -4.98 15.33 0.00
C ILE A 65 -3.87 16.39 0.09
N PRO A 66 -2.75 16.13 0.78
CA PRO A 66 -1.63 17.07 0.83
C PRO A 66 -1.16 17.47 -0.58
N ASP A 67 -0.83 18.73 -0.79
CA ASP A 67 -0.47 19.23 -2.13
C ASP A 67 0.74 18.48 -2.71
N GLU A 68 1.77 18.17 -1.91
CA GLU A 68 2.92 17.37 -2.35
C GLU A 68 2.53 15.95 -2.81
N VAL A 69 1.51 15.35 -2.18
CA VAL A 69 0.96 14.05 -2.60
C VAL A 69 0.21 14.19 -3.92
N ARG A 70 -0.61 15.24 -4.07
CA ARG A 70 -1.33 15.53 -5.33
C ARG A 70 -0.38 15.83 -6.47
N ASP A 71 0.74 16.50 -6.19
CA ASP A 71 1.78 16.83 -7.17
C ASP A 71 2.41 15.55 -7.73
N ILE A 72 2.74 14.57 -6.88
CA ILE A 72 3.23 13.26 -7.33
C ILE A 72 2.15 12.50 -8.10
N TYR A 73 0.88 12.57 -7.66
CA TYR A 73 -0.21 11.93 -8.40
C TYR A 73 -0.30 12.39 -9.86
N ARG A 74 0.00 13.65 -10.18
CA ARG A 74 -0.02 14.16 -11.57
C ARG A 74 0.85 13.36 -12.54
N LEU A 75 1.86 12.63 -12.04
CA LEU A 75 2.70 11.76 -12.88
C LEU A 75 1.91 10.67 -13.61
N TRP A 76 0.74 10.24 -13.09
CA TRP A 76 -0.11 9.24 -13.76
C TRP A 76 -1.62 9.42 -13.58
N ARG A 77 -2.06 10.36 -12.72
CA ARG A 77 -3.47 10.66 -12.46
C ARG A 77 -3.92 11.89 -13.27
N PRO A 78 -5.20 11.96 -13.66
CA PRO A 78 -6.22 10.93 -13.46
C PRO A 78 -6.03 9.72 -14.39
N SER A 79 -6.27 8.51 -13.87
CA SER A 79 -6.19 7.30 -14.69
C SER A 79 -7.33 7.25 -15.72
N PRO A 80 -7.10 6.75 -16.94
CA PRO A 80 -8.10 6.73 -18.00
C PRO A 80 -9.25 5.78 -17.69
N LEU A 81 -10.48 6.18 -18.05
CA LEU A 81 -11.65 5.32 -18.07
C LEU A 81 -11.89 4.85 -19.51
N TYR A 82 -11.97 3.55 -19.73
CA TYR A 82 -12.19 2.98 -21.06
C TYR A 82 -13.58 2.37 -21.16
N ARG A 83 -14.16 2.42 -22.36
CA ARG A 83 -15.33 1.62 -22.72
C ARG A 83 -14.90 0.40 -23.54
N ALA A 84 -15.18 -0.80 -23.03
CA ALA A 84 -14.73 -2.07 -23.61
C ALA A 84 -15.62 -2.53 -24.80
N ARG A 85 -15.76 -1.70 -25.83
CA ARG A 85 -16.70 -1.96 -26.96
C ARG A 85 -16.50 -3.30 -27.67
N ARG A 86 -15.25 -3.74 -27.84
CA ARG A 86 -14.96 -5.04 -28.46
C ARG A 86 -15.39 -6.20 -27.57
N LEU A 87 -15.28 -6.04 -26.25
CA LEU A 87 -15.81 -7.01 -25.28
C LEU A 87 -17.34 -7.00 -25.29
N GLU A 88 -17.97 -5.82 -25.32
CA GLU A 88 -19.44 -5.68 -25.47
C GLU A 88 -19.92 -6.46 -26.71
N GLN A 89 -19.26 -6.29 -27.86
CA GLN A 89 -19.57 -6.98 -29.11
C GLN A 89 -19.35 -8.49 -29.01
N ALA A 90 -18.21 -8.94 -28.48
CA ALA A 90 -17.89 -10.35 -28.34
C ALA A 90 -18.88 -11.10 -27.43
N LEU A 91 -19.44 -10.40 -26.43
CA LEU A 91 -20.45 -10.93 -25.52
C LEU A 91 -21.89 -10.80 -26.05
N GLY A 92 -22.11 -10.04 -27.13
CA GLY A 92 -23.45 -9.71 -27.61
C GLY A 92 -24.33 -8.99 -26.57
N THR A 93 -23.72 -8.31 -25.59
CA THR A 93 -24.45 -7.73 -24.45
C THR A 93 -25.00 -6.34 -24.76
N PRO A 94 -26.22 -6.00 -24.30
CA PRO A 94 -26.70 -4.62 -24.35
C PRO A 94 -26.07 -3.74 -23.26
N ALA A 95 -25.36 -4.33 -22.30
CA ALA A 95 -24.69 -3.59 -21.23
C ALA A 95 -23.50 -2.78 -21.78
N ARG A 96 -23.23 -1.64 -21.14
CA ARG A 96 -22.03 -0.84 -21.41
C ARG A 96 -20.98 -1.21 -20.38
N ILE A 97 -19.81 -1.66 -20.82
CA ILE A 97 -18.74 -2.12 -19.94
C ILE A 97 -17.66 -1.04 -19.90
N TYR A 98 -17.42 -0.49 -18.71
CA TYR A 98 -16.34 0.45 -18.47
C TYR A 98 -15.32 -0.14 -17.49
N TYR A 99 -14.06 0.25 -17.64
CA TYR A 99 -13.01 -0.09 -16.68
C TYR A 99 -12.10 1.11 -16.42
N LYS A 100 -11.88 1.41 -15.14
CA LYS A 100 -10.94 2.43 -14.69
C LYS A 100 -9.54 1.82 -14.69
N HIS A 101 -8.67 2.30 -15.58
CA HIS A 101 -7.39 1.64 -15.84
C HIS A 101 -6.29 2.15 -14.91
N GLU A 102 -6.22 1.55 -13.72
CA GLU A 102 -5.23 1.82 -12.68
C GLU A 102 -3.82 1.28 -12.98
N GLY A 103 -3.64 0.63 -14.13
CA GLY A 103 -2.35 0.06 -14.54
C GLY A 103 -1.36 1.08 -15.10
N VAL A 104 -1.74 2.35 -15.21
CA VAL A 104 -0.91 3.42 -15.82
C VAL A 104 0.13 4.02 -14.87
N SER A 105 0.08 3.70 -13.59
CA SER A 105 1.10 4.17 -12.64
C SER A 105 2.46 3.55 -12.96
N PRO A 106 3.59 4.18 -12.56
CA PRO A 106 4.92 3.61 -12.81
C PRO A 106 5.10 2.19 -12.23
N ALA A 107 4.43 1.88 -11.10
CA ALA A 107 4.41 0.54 -10.51
C ALA A 107 3.39 -0.43 -11.15
N GLY A 108 2.56 0.05 -12.07
CA GLY A 108 1.60 -0.74 -12.85
C GLY A 108 0.39 -1.24 -12.05
N SER A 109 -0.08 -0.48 -11.06
CA SER A 109 -1.30 -0.79 -10.29
C SER A 109 -1.85 0.43 -9.52
N HIS A 110 -2.96 0.27 -8.80
CA HIS A 110 -3.52 1.30 -7.91
C HIS A 110 -2.72 1.51 -6.62
N LYS A 111 -1.78 0.62 -6.29
CA LYS A 111 -1.09 0.64 -4.99
C LYS A 111 -0.28 1.92 -4.68
N PRO A 112 0.29 2.65 -5.67
CA PRO A 112 0.90 3.95 -5.40
C PRO A 112 -0.04 4.97 -4.76
N ASN A 113 -1.37 4.84 -4.95
CA ASN A 113 -2.34 5.74 -4.33
C ASN A 113 -2.27 5.70 -2.80
N SER A 114 -1.90 4.58 -2.18
CA SER A 114 -1.67 4.55 -0.73
C SER A 114 -0.19 4.61 -0.37
N ALA A 115 0.70 4.13 -1.24
CA ALA A 115 2.14 4.16 -0.97
C ALA A 115 2.67 5.60 -0.87
N ILE A 116 2.28 6.49 -1.80
CA ILE A 116 2.71 7.90 -1.78
C ILE A 116 2.30 8.60 -0.47
N PRO A 117 1.01 8.65 -0.08
CA PRO A 117 0.65 9.33 1.16
C PRO A 117 1.25 8.66 2.39
N GLN A 118 1.34 7.32 2.46
CA GLN A 118 2.01 6.68 3.60
C GLN A 118 3.48 7.07 3.71
N ALA A 119 4.23 7.11 2.60
CA ALA A 119 5.60 7.57 2.61
C ALA A 119 5.70 9.05 2.99
N TRP A 120 4.79 9.88 2.49
CA TRP A 120 4.73 11.29 2.85
C TRP A 120 4.49 11.51 4.35
N TYR A 121 3.45 10.90 4.93
CA TYR A 121 3.13 11.05 6.35
C TYR A 121 4.26 10.56 7.26
N ASN A 122 4.92 9.46 6.89
CA ASN A 122 6.10 8.98 7.62
C ASN A 122 7.27 9.96 7.52
N LYS A 123 7.53 10.53 6.34
CA LYS A 123 8.55 11.57 6.16
C LYS A 123 8.27 12.79 7.03
N GLN A 124 7.02 13.25 7.08
CA GLN A 124 6.61 14.38 7.92
C GLN A 124 6.76 14.07 9.42
N ALA A 125 6.58 12.81 9.82
CA ALA A 125 6.80 12.34 11.19
C ALA A 125 8.29 12.14 11.55
N GLY A 126 9.23 12.42 10.62
CA GLY A 126 10.67 12.30 10.85
C GLY A 126 11.22 10.87 10.69
N ILE A 127 10.40 9.92 10.24
CA ILE A 127 10.81 8.54 9.94
C ILE A 127 11.79 8.54 8.77
N ARG A 128 12.78 7.65 8.84
CA ARG A 128 13.86 7.56 7.83
C ARG A 128 13.74 6.32 6.96
N ARG A 129 13.12 5.26 7.46
CA ARG A 129 12.99 3.98 6.77
C ARG A 129 11.56 3.43 6.85
N LEU A 130 11.12 2.76 5.79
CA LEU A 130 9.90 1.96 5.79
C LEU A 130 10.21 0.49 5.57
N ALA A 131 9.67 -0.36 6.44
CA ALA A 131 9.67 -1.81 6.27
C ALA A 131 8.30 -2.27 5.74
N THR A 132 8.30 -3.27 4.87
CA THR A 132 7.05 -3.83 4.35
C THR A 132 7.21 -5.27 3.86
N GLU A 133 6.10 -5.98 3.69
CA GLU A 133 6.05 -7.27 3.02
C GLU A 133 5.73 -7.15 1.53
N THR A 134 6.04 -8.18 0.75
CA THR A 134 5.35 -8.38 -0.53
C THR A 134 5.32 -9.84 -0.98
N GLY A 135 4.20 -10.25 -1.59
CA GLY A 135 4.11 -11.53 -2.30
C GLY A 135 4.63 -11.39 -3.72
N ALA A 136 3.71 -11.11 -4.65
CA ALA A 136 4.04 -11.00 -6.08
C ALA A 136 4.85 -9.74 -6.45
N GLY A 137 4.97 -8.75 -5.55
CA GLY A 137 5.85 -7.59 -5.72
C GLY A 137 5.16 -6.25 -6.02
N GLN A 138 3.85 -6.21 -6.28
CA GLN A 138 3.15 -4.96 -6.62
C GLN A 138 3.17 -3.93 -5.50
N TRP A 139 3.01 -4.38 -4.24
CA TRP A 139 3.03 -3.49 -3.08
C TRP A 139 4.44 -2.97 -2.80
N GLY A 140 5.42 -3.88 -2.66
CA GLY A 140 6.81 -3.47 -2.46
C GLY A 140 7.33 -2.56 -3.59
N SER A 141 6.93 -2.81 -4.83
CA SER A 141 7.21 -1.89 -5.96
C SER A 141 6.64 -0.49 -5.74
N SER A 142 5.40 -0.40 -5.27
CA SER A 142 4.74 0.89 -5.07
C SER A 142 5.33 1.66 -3.91
N LEU A 143 5.71 0.96 -2.83
CA LEU A 143 6.37 1.56 -1.68
C LEU A 143 7.81 1.99 -2.00
N ALA A 144 8.58 1.17 -2.72
CA ALA A 144 9.92 1.52 -3.19
C ALA A 144 9.89 2.81 -4.03
N LEU A 145 8.94 2.90 -4.98
CA LEU A 145 8.70 4.12 -5.76
C LEU A 145 8.38 5.31 -4.84
N ALA A 146 7.48 5.14 -3.87
CA ALA A 146 7.09 6.20 -2.94
C ALA A 146 8.27 6.70 -2.10
N CYS A 147 9.03 5.79 -1.49
CA CYS A 147 10.22 6.11 -0.71
C CYS A 147 11.26 6.87 -1.54
N SER A 148 11.43 6.51 -2.82
CA SER A 148 12.36 7.20 -3.72
C SER A 148 12.04 8.68 -3.93
N PHE A 149 10.76 9.07 -3.91
CA PHE A 149 10.36 10.47 -4.03
C PHE A 149 10.65 11.30 -2.76
N PHE A 150 10.65 10.66 -1.59
CA PHE A 150 10.79 11.34 -0.29
C PHE A 150 12.15 11.12 0.38
N GLY A 151 13.07 10.42 -0.29
CA GLY A 151 14.39 10.08 0.24
C GLY A 151 14.29 9.24 1.52
N LEU A 152 13.34 8.30 1.57
CA LEU A 152 13.22 7.30 2.62
C LEU A 152 13.94 6.02 2.20
N GLU A 153 14.54 5.33 3.16
CA GLU A 153 14.98 3.95 2.95
C GLU A 153 13.76 3.02 2.86
N CYS A 154 13.87 1.94 2.09
CA CYS A 154 12.79 0.98 1.91
C CYS A 154 13.34 -0.44 2.01
N THR A 155 12.88 -1.18 3.02
CA THR A 155 13.16 -2.61 3.19
C THR A 155 11.90 -3.40 2.85
N VAL A 156 12.02 -4.32 1.88
CA VAL A 156 10.92 -5.16 1.43
C VAL A 156 11.22 -6.63 1.72
N TYR A 157 10.46 -7.23 2.62
CA TYR A 157 10.44 -8.67 2.87
C TYR A 157 9.57 -9.36 1.82
N MET A 158 10.19 -9.91 0.78
CA MET A 158 9.49 -10.57 -0.31
C MET A 158 9.42 -12.08 -0.09
N VAL A 159 8.24 -12.67 -0.19
CA VAL A 159 8.03 -14.12 -0.03
C VAL A 159 9.03 -14.90 -0.90
N LYS A 160 9.83 -15.79 -0.29
CA LYS A 160 11.02 -16.41 -0.91
C LYS A 160 10.73 -17.10 -2.25
N VAL A 161 9.63 -17.86 -2.37
CA VAL A 161 9.25 -18.46 -3.67
C VAL A 161 8.95 -17.40 -4.74
N SER A 162 8.28 -16.31 -4.35
CA SER A 162 7.99 -15.21 -5.28
C SER A 162 9.24 -14.40 -5.63
N TYR A 163 10.16 -14.23 -4.68
CA TYR A 163 11.45 -13.57 -4.90
C TYR A 163 12.24 -14.26 -6.02
N SER A 164 12.23 -15.60 -6.05
CA SER A 164 12.91 -16.40 -7.08
C SER A 164 12.13 -16.44 -8.41
N GLN A 165 10.80 -16.63 -8.36
CA GLN A 165 9.99 -16.81 -9.57
C GLN A 165 9.63 -15.51 -10.29
N LYS A 166 9.67 -14.36 -9.60
CA LYS A 166 9.23 -13.05 -10.14
C LYS A 166 10.35 -12.01 -10.07
N PRO A 167 11.51 -12.26 -10.71
CA PRO A 167 12.70 -11.42 -10.57
C PRO A 167 12.49 -9.99 -11.06
N TYR A 168 11.63 -9.75 -12.06
CA TYR A 168 11.41 -8.40 -12.60
C TYR A 168 10.79 -7.43 -11.60
N ARG A 169 9.90 -7.91 -10.72
CA ARG A 169 9.34 -7.04 -9.66
C ARG A 169 10.39 -6.70 -8.62
N LYS A 170 11.26 -7.66 -8.27
CA LYS A 170 12.46 -7.42 -7.47
C LYS A 170 13.37 -6.38 -8.11
N SER A 171 13.72 -6.54 -9.40
CA SER A 171 14.55 -5.57 -10.12
C SER A 171 13.93 -4.17 -10.13
N MET A 172 12.60 -4.06 -10.26
CA MET A 172 11.91 -2.77 -10.22
C MET A 172 11.99 -2.10 -8.84
N MET A 173 11.84 -2.88 -7.75
CA MET A 173 12.05 -2.38 -6.38
C MET A 173 13.50 -1.91 -6.16
N GLN A 174 14.47 -2.70 -6.59
CA GLN A 174 15.90 -2.37 -6.46
C GLN A 174 16.29 -1.14 -7.30
N LEU A 175 15.67 -0.94 -8.46
CA LEU A 175 15.88 0.25 -9.30
C LEU A 175 15.46 1.53 -8.57
N TRP A 176 14.41 1.47 -7.75
CA TRP A 176 13.99 2.58 -6.87
C TRP A 176 14.72 2.62 -5.52
N GLY A 177 15.80 1.83 -5.36
CA GLY A 177 16.67 1.88 -4.20
C GLY A 177 16.21 1.02 -3.00
N ALA A 178 15.17 0.20 -3.15
CA ALA A 178 14.74 -0.67 -2.05
C ALA A 178 15.68 -1.87 -1.84
N GLN A 179 15.93 -2.20 -0.58
CA GLN A 179 16.52 -3.47 -0.18
C GLN A 179 15.44 -4.55 -0.20
N VAL A 180 15.61 -5.59 -1.02
CA VAL A 180 14.63 -6.70 -1.12
C VAL A 180 15.22 -7.95 -0.48
N ILE A 181 14.59 -8.41 0.61
CA ILE A 181 15.03 -9.55 1.42
C ILE A 181 14.08 -10.73 1.16
N PRO A 182 14.57 -11.93 0.80
CA PRO A 182 13.72 -13.11 0.70
C PRO A 182 13.27 -13.56 2.09
N SER A 183 11.96 -13.72 2.28
CA SER A 183 11.32 -14.10 3.54
C SER A 183 10.83 -15.56 3.51
N PRO A 184 11.10 -16.41 4.52
CA PRO A 184 11.77 -16.10 5.79
C PRO A 184 13.26 -15.81 5.62
N SER A 185 13.79 -14.90 6.45
CA SER A 185 15.18 -14.44 6.42
C SER A 185 15.92 -14.62 7.75
N GLU A 186 17.25 -14.52 7.72
CA GLU A 186 18.08 -14.57 8.93
C GLU A 186 18.16 -13.21 9.67
N PHE A 187 17.54 -12.15 9.12
CA PHE A 187 17.66 -10.78 9.64
C PHE A 187 16.79 -10.54 10.88
N THR A 188 15.70 -11.28 11.05
CA THR A 188 14.72 -11.10 12.14
C THR A 188 14.64 -12.36 13.01
N ASN A 189 14.16 -12.25 14.25
CA ASN A 189 13.91 -13.42 15.10
C ASN A 189 12.77 -14.27 14.53
N ALA A 190 11.73 -13.65 13.98
CA ALA A 190 10.64 -14.35 13.32
C ALA A 190 11.14 -15.24 12.17
N GLY A 191 11.98 -14.69 11.30
CA GLY A 191 12.58 -15.43 10.20
C GLY A 191 13.53 -16.53 10.67
N ARG A 192 14.46 -16.23 11.60
CA ARG A 192 15.38 -17.21 12.20
C ARG A 192 14.65 -18.38 12.87
N SER A 193 13.57 -18.08 13.60
CA SER A 193 12.77 -19.11 14.26
C SER A 193 12.14 -20.06 13.25
N ILE A 194 11.64 -19.55 12.12
CA ILE A 194 11.05 -20.38 11.07
C ILE A 194 12.11 -21.24 10.40
N LEU A 195 13.25 -20.65 10.04
CA LEU A 195 14.35 -21.36 9.37
C LEU A 195 15.00 -22.43 10.26
N ALA A 196 15.00 -22.25 11.58
CA ALA A 196 15.44 -23.28 12.51
C ALA A 196 14.55 -24.54 12.51
N HIS A 197 13.25 -24.38 12.23
CA HIS A 197 12.30 -25.51 12.15
C HIS A 197 12.21 -26.09 10.73
N ASP A 198 12.28 -25.23 9.70
CA ASP A 198 12.19 -25.59 8.29
C ASP A 198 13.17 -24.72 7.47
N PRO A 199 14.42 -25.18 7.30
CA PRO A 199 15.45 -24.43 6.58
C PRO A 199 15.10 -24.15 5.11
N ASP A 200 14.31 -25.05 4.49
CA ASP A 200 13.90 -24.97 3.09
C ASP A 200 12.57 -24.22 2.91
N ASN A 201 12.07 -23.56 3.96
CA ASN A 201 10.78 -22.88 3.93
C ASN A 201 10.73 -21.83 2.81
N LEU A 202 9.74 -21.99 1.93
CA LEU A 202 9.50 -21.16 0.75
C LEU A 202 8.80 -19.82 1.05
N GLY A 203 8.42 -19.60 2.31
CA GLY A 203 7.78 -18.41 2.83
C GLY A 203 6.29 -18.32 2.53
N SER A 204 5.65 -17.39 3.23
CA SER A 204 4.26 -17.00 3.04
C SER A 204 4.13 -15.50 3.29
N LEU A 205 3.00 -14.92 2.86
CA LEU A 205 2.75 -13.51 3.12
C LEU A 205 2.72 -13.21 4.62
N GLY A 206 2.13 -14.10 5.43
CA GLY A 206 2.09 -13.92 6.89
C GLY A 206 3.48 -13.91 7.53
N ILE A 207 4.41 -14.73 7.04
CA ILE A 207 5.79 -14.74 7.53
C ILE A 207 6.47 -13.40 7.18
N ALA A 208 6.32 -12.94 5.94
CA ALA A 208 6.89 -11.68 5.50
C ALA A 208 6.31 -10.46 6.26
N ILE A 209 5.02 -10.50 6.62
CA ILE A 209 4.40 -9.50 7.51
C ILE A 209 5.06 -9.53 8.88
N SER A 210 5.22 -10.71 9.49
CA SER A 210 5.84 -10.83 10.81
C SER A 210 7.25 -10.27 10.84
N GLU A 211 8.06 -10.53 9.80
CA GLU A 211 9.41 -9.97 9.70
C GLU A 211 9.41 -8.45 9.50
N ALA A 212 8.56 -7.92 8.63
CA ALA A 212 8.47 -6.48 8.38
C ALA A 212 7.97 -5.71 9.61
N VAL A 213 7.02 -6.28 10.35
CA VAL A 213 6.51 -5.70 11.61
C VAL A 213 7.58 -5.79 12.70
N GLU A 214 8.32 -6.90 12.81
CA GLU A 214 9.44 -6.99 13.76
C GLU A 214 10.53 -5.96 13.45
N ASP A 215 10.90 -5.79 12.18
CA ASP A 215 11.89 -4.79 11.76
C ASP A 215 11.45 -3.37 12.16
N ALA A 216 10.21 -2.99 11.85
CA ALA A 216 9.67 -1.69 12.27
C ALA A 216 9.62 -1.54 13.79
N ALA A 217 9.01 -2.48 14.51
CA ALA A 217 8.79 -2.37 15.95
C ALA A 217 10.07 -2.41 16.81
N THR A 218 11.22 -2.76 16.21
CA THR A 218 12.52 -2.84 16.90
C THR A 218 13.48 -1.70 16.51
N HIS A 219 13.05 -0.75 15.67
CA HIS A 219 13.86 0.40 15.25
C HIS A 219 13.06 1.71 15.34
N ASP A 220 13.50 2.63 16.19
CA ASP A 220 12.80 3.90 16.46
C ASP A 220 12.66 4.83 15.23
N ASP A 221 13.45 4.62 14.17
CA ASP A 221 13.43 5.42 12.94
C ASP A 221 12.76 4.71 11.75
N THR A 222 12.12 3.57 12.00
CA THR A 222 11.50 2.71 10.99
C THR A 222 10.03 2.49 11.31
N ASN A 223 9.16 2.70 10.32
CA ASN A 223 7.75 2.31 10.42
C ASN A 223 7.40 1.22 9.43
N TYR A 224 6.30 0.52 9.74
CA TYR A 224 5.70 -0.45 8.84
C TYR A 224 4.74 0.26 7.89
N ALA A 225 4.74 -0.14 6.62
CA ALA A 225 3.76 0.30 5.64
C ALA A 225 2.98 -0.90 5.10
N LEU A 226 1.65 -0.83 5.11
CA LEU A 226 0.77 -1.90 4.65
C LEU A 226 -0.07 -1.45 3.46
N GLY A 227 -0.16 -2.31 2.45
CA GLY A 227 -0.79 -1.99 1.17
C GLY A 227 -2.26 -2.40 1.02
N SER A 228 -2.92 -2.82 2.11
CA SER A 228 -4.28 -3.36 2.07
C SER A 228 -4.98 -3.28 3.44
N VAL A 229 -6.27 -3.64 3.46
CA VAL A 229 -7.16 -3.90 4.62
C VAL A 229 -7.44 -2.76 5.60
N LEU A 230 -6.51 -1.82 5.80
CA LEU A 230 -6.67 -0.69 6.73
C LEU A 230 -7.57 0.41 6.16
N ASN A 231 -8.29 1.11 7.02
CA ASN A 231 -9.22 2.17 6.65
C ASN A 231 -8.51 3.29 5.89
N HIS A 232 -7.33 3.72 6.35
CA HIS A 232 -6.57 4.76 5.66
C HIS A 232 -6.09 4.31 4.26
N VAL A 233 -5.85 3.01 4.05
CA VAL A 233 -5.54 2.48 2.71
C VAL A 233 -6.75 2.62 1.80
N CYS A 234 -7.93 2.22 2.26
CA CYS A 234 -9.18 2.37 1.50
C CYS A 234 -9.50 3.84 1.21
N LEU A 235 -9.32 4.73 2.20
CA LEU A 235 -9.43 6.18 2.07
C LEU A 235 -8.54 6.70 0.94
N HIS A 236 -7.24 6.40 0.98
CA HIS A 236 -6.30 6.87 -0.04
C HIS A 236 -6.67 6.40 -1.47
N GLN A 237 -7.24 5.19 -1.58
CA GLN A 237 -7.68 4.61 -2.84
C GLN A 237 -8.93 5.29 -3.42
N THR A 238 -9.68 6.10 -2.68
CA THR A 238 -10.88 6.74 -3.22
C THR A 238 -10.60 7.79 -4.29
N VAL A 239 -9.34 8.17 -4.51
CA VAL A 239 -8.92 8.97 -5.68
C VAL A 239 -9.17 8.25 -7.02
N ILE A 240 -9.55 6.97 -6.97
CA ILE A 240 -10.00 6.18 -8.13
C ILE A 240 -11.44 6.55 -8.54
N GLY A 241 -12.32 6.73 -7.54
CA GLY A 241 -13.75 7.00 -7.73
C GLY A 241 -14.00 8.39 -8.31
#